data_AF-A0A512H6G5-F1
#
_entry.id   AF-A0A512H6G5-F1
#
_cell.length_a   1.000
_cell.length_b   1.000
_cell.length_c   1.000
_cell.angle_alpha   90.00
_cell.angle_beta   90.00
_cell.angle_gamma   90.00
#
_symmetry.space_group_name_H-M   'P 1'
#
loop_
_entity.id
_entity.type
_entity.pdbx_description
1 polymer ?
#
loop_
_entity_poly.entity_id
_entity_poly.type
_entity_poly.pdbx_seq_one_letter_code
_entity_poly.pdbx_strand_id
1 'polypeptide(L)'
;MPHYEVQVYKDKRWITEEIHNDEAEAIAAARKAAQKGQVDGTRVVNDRVGPDGLHRERVVFEEMLRSIGNQPARITPIEDAPLCQSVEDVYSLESRMTIGRLIKRYLEQQFVVPSELLYCYSPLGRFQDMDAQLMPSAVERIVTLHCRMSPELDPKEHRDEIYRWIDEIGRRSRRNEGEKLLWKVDLSEFRRVLSAVSKCAFVHEEQEVLLRHVIAREMYKERNFLGKLEVLLGCLDDSLSRDVLLILDGFIADVLAVSQVVQDILGVRPNLATALVGLLDLIDGKPDSTGSPVESDTVKVLRRLFAEKRLPAGLTVLMDRVTRELGGRQPLSRNDPSKEHEAFCALILRLVGREGVNGGPAVAGALTRRYSLRLEQGGQLGWRLSIEGVSNLIKDNARRLHYLIAVAEAGEGDQHLTVVSEEVVSVVKMAADIHHFVEPALSTTEKLRIISSIQRGLEASCLPEVLRTRVVGRLDDLLARYLIDNEVIERLDAPGDPLRMRALRLVRFCGSGVLMEGKALSIARMRVLHHLRQPNFVESFSKDLPENERESSVRDFYRLLAEAGFST
;
A
#
# COMPACT_ATOMS: atom_id res chain seq x y z
N MET A 1 19.14 -30.37 -50.53
CA MET A 1 19.83 -30.10 -49.24
C MET A 1 18.88 -29.23 -48.40
N PRO A 2 18.85 -29.34 -47.07
CA PRO A 2 18.01 -28.46 -46.27
C PRO A 2 18.57 -27.03 -46.34
N HIS A 3 17.70 -26.05 -46.58
CA HIS A 3 18.05 -24.64 -46.53
C HIS A 3 17.29 -23.99 -45.37
N TYR A 4 17.93 -23.05 -44.68
CA TYR A 4 17.39 -22.34 -43.53
C TYR A 4 17.13 -20.90 -43.93
N GLU A 5 15.85 -20.52 -44.00
CA GLU A 5 15.42 -19.15 -44.28
C GLU A 5 15.35 -18.35 -42.98
N VAL A 6 16.09 -17.25 -42.91
CA VAL A 6 15.97 -16.24 -41.87
C VAL A 6 14.90 -15.25 -42.30
N GLN A 7 13.79 -15.25 -41.57
CA GLN A 7 12.65 -14.39 -41.83
C GLN A 7 12.49 -13.37 -40.71
N VAL A 8 12.26 -12.11 -41.07
CA VAL A 8 11.98 -11.03 -40.13
C VAL A 8 10.50 -10.67 -40.16
N TYR A 9 9.93 -10.32 -39.01
CA TYR A 9 8.56 -9.84 -38.90
C TYR A 9 8.56 -8.32 -39.01
N LYS A 10 7.93 -7.81 -40.08
CA LYS A 10 7.81 -6.38 -40.34
C LYS A 10 6.48 -6.09 -41.02
N ASP A 11 5.82 -5.00 -40.66
CA ASP A 11 4.54 -4.58 -41.25
C ASP A 11 3.47 -5.70 -41.24
N LYS A 12 3.42 -6.46 -40.14
CA LYS A 12 2.50 -7.60 -39.91
C LYS A 12 2.72 -8.80 -40.85
N ARG A 13 3.88 -8.93 -41.50
CA ARG A 13 4.21 -10.04 -42.39
C ARG A 13 5.61 -10.58 -42.11
N TRP A 14 5.82 -11.85 -42.42
CA TRP A 14 7.15 -12.48 -42.40
C TRP A 14 7.81 -12.28 -43.77
N ILE A 15 9.04 -11.79 -43.76
CA ILE A 15 9.83 -11.50 -44.97
C ILE A 15 11.16 -12.22 -44.85
N THR A 16 11.51 -13.05 -45.83
CA THR A 16 12.82 -13.72 -45.90
C THR A 16 13.91 -12.71 -46.23
N GLU A 17 14.91 -12.57 -45.36
CA GLU A 17 16.07 -11.70 -45.58
C GLU A 17 17.30 -12.47 -46.06
N GLU A 18 17.58 -13.63 -45.46
CA GLU A 18 18.78 -14.41 -45.75
C GLU A 18 18.46 -15.91 -45.81
N ILE A 19 19.25 -16.66 -46.57
CA ILE A 19 19.14 -18.12 -46.68
C ILE A 19 20.52 -18.71 -46.38
N HIS A 20 20.57 -19.65 -45.44
CA HIS A 20 21.78 -20.31 -44.97
C HIS A 20 21.70 -21.83 -45.18
N ASN A 21 22.85 -22.49 -45.28
CA ASN A 21 22.93 -23.96 -45.39
C ASN A 21 23.12 -24.64 -44.03
N ASP A 22 23.45 -23.87 -42.99
CA ASP A 22 23.68 -24.32 -41.63
C ASP A 22 22.68 -23.67 -40.65
N GLU A 23 22.19 -24.45 -39.69
CA GLU A 23 21.18 -24.01 -38.73
C GLU A 23 21.74 -23.01 -37.71
N ALA A 24 22.98 -23.21 -37.24
CA ALA A 24 23.60 -22.37 -36.24
C ALA A 24 23.94 -20.99 -36.82
N GLU A 25 24.39 -20.95 -38.07
CA GLU A 25 24.61 -19.69 -38.81
C GLU A 25 23.30 -18.92 -39.01
N ALA A 26 22.21 -19.62 -39.39
CA ALA A 26 20.89 -19.01 -39.55
C ALA A 26 20.35 -18.42 -38.24
N ILE A 27 20.49 -19.15 -37.12
CA ILE A 27 20.08 -18.67 -35.79
C ILE A 27 20.93 -17.47 -35.34
N ALA A 28 22.24 -17.49 -35.60
CA ALA A 28 23.12 -16.37 -35.30
C ALA A 28 22.74 -15.12 -36.10
N ALA A 29 22.40 -15.28 -37.39
CA ALA A 29 21.90 -14.20 -38.24
C ALA A 29 20.55 -13.67 -37.76
N ALA A 30 19.60 -14.54 -37.38
CA ALA A 30 18.31 -14.15 -36.81
C ALA A 30 18.47 -13.34 -35.51
N ARG A 31 19.33 -13.79 -34.58
CA ARG A 31 19.63 -13.04 -33.35
C ARG A 31 20.31 -11.70 -33.62
N LYS A 32 21.20 -11.64 -34.62
CA LYS A 32 21.85 -10.39 -35.04
C LYS A 32 20.83 -9.41 -35.64
N ALA A 33 19.87 -9.89 -36.42
CA ALA A 33 18.76 -9.08 -36.94
C ALA A 33 17.87 -8.57 -35.79
N ALA A 34 17.61 -9.42 -34.79
CA ALA A 34 16.86 -9.03 -33.59
C ALA A 34 17.57 -7.92 -32.78
N GLN A 35 18.90 -8.02 -32.62
CA GLN A 35 19.71 -7.02 -31.92
C GLN A 35 19.77 -5.64 -32.61
N LYS A 36 19.55 -5.58 -33.93
CA LYS A 36 19.50 -4.30 -34.68
C LYS A 36 18.24 -3.49 -34.36
N GLY A 37 17.21 -4.08 -33.75
CA GLY A 37 16.01 -3.37 -33.25
C GLY A 37 15.09 -2.78 -34.32
N GLN A 38 15.23 -3.17 -35.60
CA GLN A 38 14.43 -2.64 -36.72
C GLN A 38 13.27 -3.55 -37.14
N VAL A 39 13.05 -4.66 -36.43
CA VAL A 39 12.09 -5.72 -36.77
C VAL A 39 11.28 -6.10 -35.53
N ASP A 40 10.03 -6.49 -35.74
CA ASP A 40 9.09 -6.87 -34.67
C ASP A 40 9.25 -8.33 -34.22
N GLY A 41 10.13 -9.09 -34.88
CA GLY A 41 10.41 -10.49 -34.59
C GLY A 41 11.34 -11.10 -35.62
N THR A 42 11.95 -12.23 -35.28
CA THR A 42 12.79 -13.01 -36.19
C THR A 42 12.44 -14.48 -36.06
N ARG A 43 12.47 -15.22 -37.16
CA ARG A 43 12.30 -16.67 -37.16
C ARG A 43 13.21 -17.33 -38.19
N VAL A 44 13.57 -18.58 -37.94
CA VAL A 44 14.29 -19.43 -38.88
C VAL A 44 13.37 -20.56 -39.30
N VAL A 45 13.19 -20.70 -40.61
CA VAL A 45 12.38 -21.76 -41.22
C VAL A 45 13.31 -22.72 -41.96
N ASN A 46 13.27 -23.99 -41.59
CA ASN A 46 13.94 -25.06 -42.34
C ASN A 46 13.01 -25.50 -43.46
N ASP A 47 13.39 -25.23 -44.71
CA ASP A 47 12.71 -25.74 -45.89
C ASP A 47 13.41 -27.00 -46.41
N ARG A 48 12.64 -28.08 -46.50
CA ARG A 48 13.12 -29.38 -47.01
C ARG A 48 12.26 -29.82 -48.18
N VAL A 49 12.92 -30.12 -49.29
CA VAL A 49 12.30 -30.81 -50.41
C VAL A 49 12.23 -32.30 -50.09
N GLY A 50 11.01 -32.84 -50.01
CA GLY A 50 10.76 -34.26 -49.84
C GLY A 50 11.09 -35.08 -51.11
N PRO A 51 11.11 -36.42 -51.02
CA PRO A 51 11.31 -37.29 -52.19
C PRO A 51 10.22 -37.14 -53.26
N ASP A 52 9.07 -36.60 -52.87
CA ASP A 52 7.89 -36.26 -53.66
C ASP A 52 8.01 -34.89 -54.39
N GLY A 53 9.11 -34.17 -54.19
CA GLY A 53 9.32 -32.83 -54.75
C GLY A 53 8.52 -31.73 -54.05
N LEU A 54 7.82 -32.05 -52.96
CA LEU A 54 7.05 -31.10 -52.17
C LEU A 54 7.93 -30.46 -51.09
N HIS A 55 7.80 -29.15 -50.94
CA HIS A 55 8.46 -28.37 -49.88
C HIS A 55 7.75 -28.60 -48.54
N ARG A 56 8.54 -28.82 -47.49
CA ARG A 56 8.05 -28.99 -46.12
C ARG A 56 8.82 -28.02 -45.23
N GLU A 57 8.11 -26.97 -44.83
CA GLU A 57 8.64 -25.94 -43.93
C GLU A 57 8.46 -26.33 -42.46
N ARG A 58 9.49 -26.10 -41.66
CA ARG A 58 9.44 -26.23 -40.19
C ARG A 58 10.14 -25.03 -39.55
N VAL A 59 9.44 -24.32 -38.68
CA VAL A 59 10.05 -23.28 -37.85
C VAL A 59 10.98 -23.93 -36.82
N VAL A 60 12.26 -23.56 -36.84
CA VAL A 60 13.32 -24.09 -35.96
C VAL A 60 13.65 -23.12 -34.83
N PHE A 61 13.45 -21.84 -35.07
CA PHE A 61 13.67 -20.76 -34.12
C PHE A 61 12.64 -19.66 -34.38
N GLU A 62 12.02 -19.13 -33.34
CA GLU A 62 11.11 -17.98 -33.42
C GLU A 62 11.28 -17.13 -32.17
N GLU A 63 11.64 -15.87 -32.37
CA GLU A 63 11.78 -14.88 -31.32
C GLU A 63 11.01 -13.63 -31.74
N MET A 64 9.81 -13.47 -31.19
CA MET A 64 9.06 -12.23 -31.29
C MET A 64 9.67 -11.24 -30.31
N LEU A 65 10.29 -10.19 -30.85
CA LEU A 65 10.69 -9.05 -30.05
C LEU A 65 9.39 -8.38 -29.60
N ARG A 66 9.18 -8.22 -28.29
CA ARG A 66 8.13 -7.30 -27.82
C ARG A 66 8.40 -6.00 -28.54
N SER A 67 7.48 -5.56 -29.41
CA SER A 67 7.71 -4.33 -30.14
C SER A 67 7.92 -3.22 -29.11
N ILE A 68 9.15 -2.73 -29.02
CA ILE A 68 9.45 -1.39 -28.50
C ILE A 68 9.22 -0.39 -29.66
N GLY A 69 8.39 -0.77 -30.64
CA GLY A 69 8.01 0.04 -31.77
C GLY A 69 6.96 1.04 -31.32
N ASN A 70 7.42 2.24 -30.94
CA ASN A 70 6.83 3.55 -31.26
C ASN A 70 5.30 3.67 -31.28
N GLN A 71 4.58 2.96 -30.41
CA GLN A 71 3.19 3.31 -30.17
C GLN A 71 3.19 4.66 -29.45
N PRO A 72 2.53 5.69 -30.01
CA PRO A 72 2.49 6.98 -29.35
C PRO A 72 1.96 6.79 -27.94
N ALA A 73 2.64 7.41 -26.96
CA ALA A 73 2.17 7.37 -25.59
C ALA A 73 0.73 7.89 -25.56
N ARG A 74 -0.14 7.18 -24.85
CA ARG A 74 -1.55 7.56 -24.69
C ARG A 74 -1.86 7.66 -23.21
N ILE A 75 -2.82 8.52 -22.90
CA ILE A 75 -3.38 8.63 -21.55
C ILE A 75 -4.05 7.32 -21.15
N THR A 76 -3.71 6.84 -19.96
CA THR A 76 -4.35 5.67 -19.35
C THR A 76 -5.64 6.15 -18.68
N PRO A 77 -6.79 5.49 -18.91
CA PRO A 77 -8.02 5.86 -18.23
C PRO A 77 -7.86 5.62 -16.71
N ILE A 78 -8.16 6.65 -15.93
CA ILE A 78 -8.20 6.63 -14.47
C ILE A 78 -9.61 7.01 -14.01
N GLU A 79 -10.11 6.45 -12.91
CA GLU A 79 -11.49 6.67 -12.44
C GLU A 79 -11.58 7.77 -11.38
N ASP A 80 -10.46 8.06 -10.71
CA ASP A 80 -10.35 8.98 -9.59
C ASP A 80 -9.06 9.81 -9.66
N ALA A 81 -9.10 10.99 -9.02
CA ALA A 81 -7.97 11.90 -8.85
C ALA A 81 -8.22 12.77 -7.60
N PRO A 82 -7.18 13.12 -6.81
CA PRO A 82 -7.34 14.04 -5.69
C PRO A 82 -7.64 15.46 -6.19
N LEU A 83 -8.59 16.15 -5.57
CA LEU A 83 -8.91 17.52 -5.91
C LEU A 83 -7.77 18.45 -5.46
N CYS A 84 -7.00 18.97 -6.42
CA CYS A 84 -5.96 19.97 -6.16
C CYS A 84 -6.57 21.37 -6.10
N GLN A 85 -6.18 22.17 -5.11
CA GLN A 85 -6.59 23.57 -4.95
C GLN A 85 -5.44 24.56 -5.22
N SER A 86 -4.21 24.07 -5.15
CA SER A 86 -2.99 24.85 -5.33
C SER A 86 -1.90 24.04 -6.05
N VAL A 87 -0.84 24.74 -6.45
CA VAL A 87 0.35 24.08 -7.02
C VAL A 87 1.05 23.14 -6.03
N GLU A 88 0.94 23.40 -4.72
CA GLU A 88 1.55 22.54 -3.70
C GLU A 88 0.87 21.16 -3.65
N ASP A 89 -0.45 21.11 -3.89
CA ASP A 89 -1.21 19.86 -3.91
C ASP A 89 -0.77 18.94 -5.06
N VAL A 90 -0.21 19.49 -6.14
CA VAL A 90 0.33 18.71 -7.27
C VAL A 90 1.56 17.90 -6.85
N TYR A 91 2.31 18.36 -5.86
CA TYR A 91 3.46 17.65 -5.30
C TYR A 91 3.09 16.57 -4.28
N SER A 92 1.83 16.49 -3.83
CA SER A 92 1.37 15.47 -2.88
C SER A 92 1.58 14.04 -3.40
N LEU A 93 1.67 13.06 -2.49
CA LEU A 93 1.85 11.67 -2.88
C LEU A 93 0.68 11.17 -3.73
N GLU A 94 -0.54 11.54 -3.36
CA GLU A 94 -1.78 11.19 -4.04
C GLU A 94 -1.81 11.72 -5.48
N SER A 95 -1.37 12.96 -5.68
CA SER A 95 -1.23 13.57 -7.01
C SER A 95 -0.15 12.87 -7.83
N ARG A 96 1.01 12.57 -7.25
CA ARG A 96 2.08 11.82 -7.93
C ARG A 96 1.65 10.42 -8.34
N MET A 97 0.92 9.70 -7.48
CA MET A 97 0.34 8.40 -7.81
C MET A 97 -0.67 8.52 -8.98
N THR A 98 -1.46 9.58 -9.01
CA THR A 98 -2.41 9.86 -10.08
C THR A 98 -1.71 10.20 -11.40
N ILE A 99 -0.69 11.05 -11.38
CA ILE A 99 0.18 11.34 -12.53
C ILE A 99 0.81 10.03 -13.04
N GLY A 100 1.39 9.23 -12.12
CA GLY A 100 2.01 7.94 -12.42
C GLY A 100 1.07 6.98 -13.14
N ARG A 101 -0.22 6.95 -12.77
CA ARG A 101 -1.26 6.16 -13.44
C ARG A 101 -1.67 6.76 -14.78
N LEU A 102 -1.97 8.06 -14.81
CA LEU A 102 -2.51 8.78 -15.96
C LEU A 102 -1.58 8.71 -17.18
N ILE A 103 -0.29 9.01 -16.97
CA ILE A 103 0.73 9.05 -18.03
C ILE A 103 1.71 7.88 -17.95
N LYS A 104 1.29 6.76 -17.33
CA LYS A 104 2.10 5.54 -17.13
C LYS A 104 2.91 5.13 -18.35
N ARG A 105 2.28 5.07 -19.53
CA ARG A 105 2.93 4.63 -20.77
C ARG A 105 4.10 5.53 -21.16
N TYR A 106 3.93 6.84 -21.01
CA TYR A 106 5.01 7.81 -21.28
C TYR A 106 6.17 7.62 -20.29
N LEU A 107 5.84 7.56 -18.99
CA LEU A 107 6.82 7.38 -17.92
C LEU A 107 7.65 6.12 -18.11
N GLU A 108 7.01 4.99 -18.41
CA GLU A 108 7.68 3.71 -18.68
C GLU A 108 8.53 3.76 -19.96
N GLN A 109 8.05 4.38 -21.04
CA GLN A 109 8.82 4.54 -22.28
C GLN A 109 10.07 5.42 -22.11
N GLN A 110 9.99 6.45 -21.27
CA GLN A 110 11.10 7.39 -21.05
C GLN A 110 12.00 7.02 -19.87
N PHE A 111 11.67 5.97 -19.11
CA PHE A 111 12.32 5.62 -17.85
C PHE A 111 12.32 6.79 -16.85
N VAL A 112 11.17 7.42 -16.64
CA VAL A 112 10.98 8.59 -15.74
C VAL A 112 9.88 8.29 -14.74
N VAL A 113 9.99 8.80 -13.50
CA VAL A 113 8.92 8.73 -12.49
C VAL A 113 8.31 10.12 -12.21
N PRO A 114 7.12 10.23 -11.59
CA PRO A 114 6.44 11.51 -11.37
C PRO A 114 7.29 12.58 -10.68
N SER A 115 8.02 12.24 -9.61
CA SER A 115 8.91 13.19 -8.93
C SER A 115 10.01 13.75 -9.83
N GLU A 116 10.50 12.98 -10.81
CA GLU A 116 11.48 13.50 -11.78
C GLU A 116 10.86 14.56 -12.69
N LEU A 117 9.61 14.38 -13.12
CA LEU A 117 8.87 15.40 -13.88
C LEU A 117 8.61 16.67 -13.06
N LEU A 118 8.35 16.53 -11.77
CA LEU A 118 7.96 17.66 -10.92
C LEU A 118 9.16 18.47 -10.42
N TYR A 119 10.31 17.84 -10.18
CA TYR A 119 11.48 18.49 -9.58
C TYR A 119 12.68 18.70 -10.53
N CYS A 120 12.59 18.21 -11.79
CA CYS A 120 13.60 18.45 -12.82
C CYS A 120 12.94 18.96 -14.10
N TYR A 121 13.47 20.04 -14.67
CA TYR A 121 12.85 20.69 -15.83
C TYR A 121 13.10 19.90 -17.11
N SER A 122 14.26 19.27 -17.25
CA SER A 122 14.60 18.45 -18.43
C SER A 122 13.53 17.40 -18.81
N PRO A 123 13.07 16.50 -17.91
CA PRO A 123 12.00 15.56 -18.22
C PRO A 123 10.64 16.24 -18.44
N LEU A 124 10.33 17.33 -17.74
CA LEU A 124 9.07 18.07 -17.91
C LEU A 124 8.99 18.73 -19.29
N GLY A 125 10.05 19.43 -19.70
CA GLY A 125 10.13 20.07 -21.02
C GLY A 125 9.98 19.03 -22.13
N ARG A 126 10.66 17.88 -22.01
CA ARG A 126 10.47 16.77 -22.97
C ARG A 126 9.03 16.27 -23.01
N PHE A 127 8.35 16.19 -21.87
CA PHE A 127 6.94 15.78 -21.83
C PHE A 127 6.02 16.80 -22.52
N GLN A 128 6.29 18.09 -22.34
CA GLN A 128 5.57 19.18 -23.01
C GLN A 128 5.79 19.18 -24.54
N ASP A 129 7.01 18.83 -24.98
CA ASP A 129 7.40 18.92 -26.39
C ASP A 129 7.15 17.63 -27.20
N MET A 130 7.03 16.45 -26.56
CA MET A 130 7.02 15.16 -27.26
C MET A 130 5.82 14.96 -28.19
N ASP A 131 4.60 15.24 -27.69
CA ASP A 131 3.36 15.06 -28.44
C ASP A 131 2.38 16.18 -28.06
N ALA A 132 2.00 16.97 -29.05
CA ALA A 132 1.09 18.11 -28.89
C ALA A 132 -0.28 17.73 -28.30
N GLN A 133 -0.71 16.47 -28.40
CA GLN A 133 -2.01 16.01 -27.87
C GLN A 133 -1.91 15.37 -26.48
N LEU A 134 -0.74 14.91 -26.05
CA LEU A 134 -0.62 14.12 -24.83
C LEU A 134 -0.89 14.96 -23.57
N MET A 135 -0.25 16.12 -23.45
CA MET A 135 -0.47 17.04 -22.33
C MET A 135 -1.92 17.56 -22.28
N PRO A 136 -2.51 18.09 -23.38
CA PRO A 136 -3.92 18.48 -23.37
C PRO A 136 -4.88 17.37 -22.97
N SER A 137 -4.63 16.14 -23.44
CA SER A 137 -5.47 14.99 -23.08
C SER A 137 -5.35 14.61 -21.60
N ALA A 138 -4.15 14.74 -21.01
CA ALA A 138 -3.94 14.53 -19.58
C ALA A 138 -4.73 15.55 -18.74
N VAL A 139 -4.56 16.84 -19.07
CA VAL A 139 -5.24 17.94 -18.37
C VAL A 139 -6.76 17.79 -18.49
N GLU A 140 -7.28 17.52 -19.68
CA GLU A 140 -8.72 17.36 -19.89
C GLU A 140 -9.31 16.22 -19.05
N ARG A 141 -8.56 15.11 -18.90
CA ARG A 141 -9.00 14.01 -18.05
C ARG A 141 -9.11 14.43 -16.58
N ILE A 142 -8.12 15.16 -16.08
CA ILE A 142 -8.12 15.65 -14.69
C ILE A 142 -9.25 16.67 -14.47
N VAL A 143 -9.43 17.64 -15.36
CA VAL A 143 -10.54 18.60 -15.30
C VAL A 143 -11.89 17.87 -15.25
N THR A 144 -12.08 16.88 -16.13
CA THR A 144 -13.32 16.08 -16.15
C THR A 144 -13.58 15.39 -14.80
N LEU A 145 -12.54 14.87 -14.15
CA LEU A 145 -12.68 14.22 -12.84
C LEU A 145 -12.96 15.24 -11.73
N HIS A 146 -12.25 16.37 -11.71
CA HIS A 146 -12.45 17.43 -10.72
C HIS A 146 -13.86 18.04 -10.82
N CYS A 147 -14.35 18.35 -12.03
CA CYS A 147 -15.72 18.87 -12.21
C CYS A 147 -16.81 17.84 -11.87
N ARG A 148 -16.52 16.53 -11.93
CA ARG A 148 -17.45 15.49 -11.42
C ARG A 148 -17.52 15.50 -9.90
N MET A 149 -16.40 15.72 -9.23
CA MET A 149 -16.30 15.74 -7.77
C MET A 149 -16.83 17.06 -7.19
N SER A 150 -16.60 18.16 -7.90
CA SER A 150 -17.04 19.51 -7.53
C SER A 150 -17.77 20.15 -8.72
N PRO A 151 -19.10 19.96 -8.82
CA PRO A 151 -19.91 20.46 -9.93
C PRO A 151 -19.90 21.99 -10.12
N GLU A 152 -19.37 22.70 -9.13
CA GLU A 152 -19.32 24.17 -9.06
C GLU A 152 -18.13 24.75 -9.86
N LEU A 153 -17.16 23.91 -10.22
CA LEU A 153 -15.98 24.31 -10.98
C LEU A 153 -16.33 24.53 -12.46
N ASP A 154 -16.01 25.71 -12.97
CA ASP A 154 -16.04 25.95 -14.42
C ASP A 154 -14.91 25.16 -15.11
N PRO A 155 -15.22 24.26 -16.07
CA PRO A 155 -14.20 23.42 -16.70
C PRO A 155 -13.12 24.19 -17.45
N LYS A 156 -13.44 25.36 -18.01
CA LYS A 156 -12.49 26.15 -18.79
C LYS A 156 -11.53 26.90 -17.85
N GLU A 157 -12.07 27.58 -16.85
CA GLU A 157 -11.25 28.27 -15.85
C GLU A 157 -10.32 27.28 -15.13
N HIS A 158 -10.85 26.14 -14.70
CA HIS A 158 -10.06 25.10 -14.02
C HIS A 158 -8.96 24.50 -14.92
N ARG A 159 -9.24 24.33 -16.22
CA ARG A 159 -8.22 23.91 -17.19
C ARG A 159 -7.07 24.92 -17.24
N ASP A 160 -7.39 26.22 -17.31
CA ASP A 160 -6.40 27.30 -17.34
C ASP A 160 -5.59 27.37 -16.03
N GLU A 161 -6.21 27.03 -14.88
CA GLU A 161 -5.51 26.92 -13.60
C GLU A 161 -4.49 25.79 -13.58
N ILE A 162 -4.85 24.60 -14.08
CA ILE A 162 -3.94 23.46 -14.13
C ILE A 162 -2.73 23.78 -15.02
N TYR A 163 -2.93 24.42 -16.18
CA TYR A 163 -1.82 24.86 -17.01
C TYR A 163 -0.92 25.88 -16.30
N ARG A 164 -1.51 26.82 -15.56
CA ARG A 164 -0.76 27.78 -14.72
C ARG A 164 0.10 27.08 -13.68
N TRP A 165 -0.40 26.01 -13.04
CA TRP A 165 0.38 25.20 -12.11
C TRP A 165 1.52 24.45 -12.81
N ILE A 166 1.29 23.88 -13.99
CA ILE A 166 2.33 23.22 -14.78
C ILE A 166 3.46 24.21 -15.14
N ASP A 167 3.11 25.41 -15.58
CA ASP A 167 4.08 26.46 -15.89
C ASP A 167 4.86 26.92 -14.65
N GLU A 168 4.19 27.03 -13.51
CA GLU A 168 4.80 27.34 -12.21
C GLU A 168 5.84 26.27 -11.83
N ILE A 169 5.48 24.99 -11.92
CA ILE A 169 6.38 23.85 -11.68
C ILE A 169 7.61 23.94 -12.60
N GLY A 170 7.38 24.23 -13.89
CA GLY A 170 8.45 24.44 -14.87
C GLY A 170 9.41 25.57 -14.48
N ARG A 171 8.88 26.73 -14.08
CA ARG A 171 9.73 27.84 -13.61
C ARG A 171 10.51 27.49 -12.34
N ARG A 172 9.87 26.84 -11.35
CA ARG A 172 10.51 26.44 -10.09
C ARG A 172 11.67 25.47 -10.38
N SER A 173 11.43 24.47 -11.22
CA SER A 173 12.46 23.51 -11.63
C SER A 173 13.64 24.17 -12.35
N ARG A 174 13.39 25.10 -13.29
CA ARG A 174 14.46 25.86 -13.96
C ARG A 174 15.27 26.73 -12.99
N ARG A 175 14.62 27.34 -12.00
CA ARG A 175 15.31 28.13 -10.96
C ARG A 175 16.29 27.24 -10.20
N ASN A 176 15.84 26.06 -9.77
CA ASN A 176 16.67 25.11 -9.02
C ASN A 176 17.83 24.56 -9.85
N GLU A 177 17.61 24.30 -11.14
CA GLU A 177 18.68 23.90 -12.08
C GLU A 177 19.78 24.97 -12.22
N GLY A 178 19.45 26.24 -11.97
CA GLY A 178 20.41 27.35 -11.99
C GLY A 178 21.45 27.32 -10.85
N GLU A 179 21.26 26.49 -9.83
CA GLU A 179 22.13 26.43 -8.65
C GLU A 179 23.46 25.68 -8.91
N LYS A 180 24.47 26.45 -9.33
CA LYS A 180 25.77 25.93 -9.79
C LYS A 180 26.52 25.08 -8.76
N LEU A 181 26.34 25.34 -7.46
CA LEU A 181 26.98 24.56 -6.40
C LEU A 181 26.51 23.10 -6.40
N LEU A 182 25.29 22.85 -6.88
CA LEU A 182 24.69 21.52 -6.90
C LEU A 182 25.09 20.72 -8.15
N TRP A 183 25.71 21.33 -9.17
CA TRP A 183 26.04 20.65 -10.43
C TRP A 183 27.11 19.57 -10.31
N LYS A 184 27.96 19.66 -9.27
CA LYS A 184 29.13 18.79 -9.07
C LYS A 184 28.91 17.71 -8.01
N VAL A 185 27.74 17.66 -7.38
CA VAL A 185 27.40 16.64 -6.38
C VAL A 185 26.49 15.60 -7.01
N ASP A 186 26.64 14.35 -6.59
CA ASP A 186 25.80 13.23 -7.01
C ASP A 186 25.41 12.37 -5.78
N LEU A 187 24.52 11.40 -6.01
CA LEU A 187 23.96 10.57 -4.93
C LEU A 187 24.95 9.55 -4.35
N SER A 188 26.09 9.28 -5.00
CA SER A 188 27.09 8.33 -4.46
C SER A 188 27.72 8.86 -3.16
N GLU A 189 27.81 10.18 -3.02
CA GLU A 189 28.27 10.86 -1.81
C GLU A 189 27.13 11.69 -1.20
N PHE A 190 26.02 11.03 -0.82
CA PHE A 190 24.80 11.70 -0.36
C PHE A 190 25.01 12.74 0.76
N ARG A 191 25.96 12.51 1.68
CA ARG A 191 26.32 13.51 2.71
C ARG A 191 26.86 14.82 2.14
N ARG A 192 27.60 14.75 1.02
CA ARG A 192 28.08 15.96 0.31
C ARG A 192 26.93 16.69 -0.36
N VAL A 193 25.90 15.99 -0.83
CA VAL A 193 24.66 16.60 -1.33
C VAL A 193 24.00 17.40 -0.22
N LEU A 194 23.78 16.80 0.95
CA LEU A 194 23.18 17.49 2.11
C LEU A 194 23.98 18.73 2.51
N SER A 195 25.31 18.64 2.56
CA SER A 195 26.19 19.78 2.86
C SER A 195 26.18 20.85 1.77
N ALA A 196 26.01 20.49 0.50
CA ALA A 196 25.92 21.46 -0.59
C ALA A 196 24.59 22.20 -0.56
N VAL A 197 23.49 21.48 -0.34
CA VAL A 197 22.14 22.04 -0.18
C VAL A 197 22.09 23.03 0.99
N SER A 198 22.66 22.67 2.14
CA SER A 198 22.70 23.56 3.31
C SER A 198 23.51 24.85 3.09
N LYS A 199 24.39 24.88 2.07
CA LYS A 199 25.16 26.08 1.69
C LYS A 199 24.41 26.95 0.66
N CYS A 200 23.49 26.36 -0.10
CA CYS A 200 22.70 27.07 -1.11
C CYS A 200 21.53 27.85 -0.49
N ALA A 201 20.94 27.33 0.58
CA ALA A 201 19.77 27.93 1.21
C ALA A 201 19.88 27.95 2.73
N PHE A 202 19.39 29.02 3.35
CA PHE A 202 19.32 29.16 4.82
C PHE A 202 17.99 28.66 5.39
N VAL A 203 16.92 28.68 4.58
CA VAL A 203 15.58 28.27 4.97
C VAL A 203 15.41 26.76 4.71
N HIS A 204 14.83 26.05 5.67
CA HIS A 204 14.65 24.60 5.59
C HIS A 204 13.81 24.18 4.38
N GLU A 205 12.72 24.87 4.09
CA GLU A 205 11.83 24.60 2.95
C GLU A 205 12.56 24.74 1.60
N GLU A 206 13.43 25.73 1.47
CA GLU A 206 14.24 25.92 0.26
C GLU A 206 15.31 24.81 0.13
N GLN A 207 15.95 24.43 1.24
CA GLN A 207 16.89 23.29 1.26
C GLN A 207 16.20 22.00 0.79
N GLU A 208 15.00 21.76 1.30
CA GLU A 208 14.15 20.63 0.95
C GLU A 208 13.80 20.59 -0.56
N VAL A 209 13.48 21.73 -1.15
CA VAL A 209 13.19 21.85 -2.59
C VAL A 209 14.45 21.58 -3.43
N LEU A 210 15.60 22.12 -3.02
CA LEU A 210 16.88 21.89 -3.70
C LEU A 210 17.35 20.43 -3.59
N LEU A 211 17.14 19.79 -2.44
CA LEU A 211 17.44 18.38 -2.26
C LEU A 211 16.60 17.51 -3.22
N ARG A 212 15.29 17.74 -3.29
CA ARG A 212 14.40 17.04 -4.24
C ARG A 212 14.84 17.25 -5.68
N HIS A 213 15.28 18.45 -6.03
CA HIS A 213 15.85 18.74 -7.35
C HIS A 213 17.09 17.89 -7.65
N VAL A 214 18.06 17.82 -6.73
CA VAL A 214 19.28 17.02 -6.95
C VAL A 214 18.95 15.54 -7.11
N ILE A 215 18.07 14.99 -6.25
CA ILE A 215 17.64 13.59 -6.34
C ILE A 215 16.98 13.32 -7.70
N ALA A 216 16.03 14.16 -8.12
CA ALA A 216 15.35 14.03 -9.41
C ALA A 216 16.32 14.10 -10.60
N ARG A 217 17.28 15.03 -10.57
CA ARG A 217 18.29 15.18 -11.62
C ARG A 217 19.19 13.95 -11.74
N GLU A 218 19.67 13.41 -10.62
CA GLU A 218 20.53 12.23 -10.62
C GLU A 218 19.75 10.97 -11.04
N MET A 219 18.51 10.80 -10.57
CA MET A 219 17.62 9.74 -11.04
C MET A 219 17.36 9.79 -12.55
N TYR A 220 17.30 10.99 -13.13
CA TYR A 220 17.04 11.17 -14.56
C TYR A 220 18.19 10.71 -15.47
N LYS A 221 19.41 10.61 -14.91
CA LYS A 221 20.57 10.05 -15.62
C LYS A 221 20.46 8.53 -15.74
N GLU A 222 19.91 7.87 -14.72
CA GLU A 222 19.71 6.42 -14.70
C GLU A 222 18.52 6.04 -15.59
N ARG A 223 18.72 5.10 -16.52
CA ARG A 223 17.70 4.63 -17.48
C ARG A 223 17.20 3.23 -17.16
N ASN A 224 17.28 2.86 -15.88
CA ASN A 224 16.78 1.62 -15.33
C ASN A 224 16.05 1.88 -14.01
N PHE A 225 14.78 1.50 -13.92
CA PHE A 225 13.99 1.73 -12.71
C PHE A 225 14.53 0.98 -11.47
N LEU A 226 15.03 -0.25 -11.65
CA LEU A 226 15.65 -1.00 -10.55
C LEU A 226 16.95 -0.31 -10.11
N GLY A 227 17.75 0.16 -11.05
CA GLY A 227 18.96 0.94 -10.75
C GLY A 227 18.65 2.22 -9.97
N LYS A 228 17.57 2.93 -10.31
CA LYS A 228 17.10 4.09 -9.53
C LYS A 228 16.77 3.74 -8.09
N LEU A 229 16.08 2.61 -7.89
CA LEU A 229 15.76 2.12 -6.55
C LEU A 229 17.04 1.81 -5.75
N GLU A 230 18.00 1.12 -6.36
CA GLU A 230 19.28 0.78 -5.73
C GLU A 230 20.06 2.02 -5.31
N VAL A 231 20.14 3.04 -6.18
CA VAL A 231 20.78 4.32 -5.86
C VAL A 231 20.09 5.02 -4.69
N LEU A 232 18.76 5.07 -4.68
CA LEU A 232 18.00 5.69 -3.58
C LEU A 232 18.19 4.94 -2.26
N LEU A 233 18.15 3.61 -2.28
CA LEU A 233 18.38 2.80 -1.09
C LEU A 233 19.83 2.91 -0.59
N GLY A 234 20.79 3.08 -1.48
CA GLY A 234 22.20 3.34 -1.14
C GLY A 234 22.42 4.68 -0.44
N CYS A 235 21.49 5.63 -0.55
CA CYS A 235 21.54 6.90 0.17
C CYS A 235 21.09 6.77 1.64
N LEU A 236 20.39 5.69 2.00
CA LEU A 236 19.80 5.54 3.32
C LEU A 236 20.84 5.14 4.36
N ASP A 237 20.91 5.91 5.43
CA ASP A 237 21.70 5.59 6.61
C ASP A 237 20.92 5.86 7.91
N ASP A 238 21.38 5.29 9.03
CA ASP A 238 20.73 5.40 10.34
C ASP A 238 20.94 6.78 11.00
N SER A 239 21.76 7.65 10.41
CA SER A 239 22.01 9.02 10.89
C SER A 239 21.21 10.09 10.17
N LEU A 240 20.44 9.74 9.13
CA LEU A 240 19.59 10.67 8.40
C LEU A 240 18.51 11.24 9.31
N SER A 241 18.23 12.55 9.15
CA SER A 241 17.06 13.15 9.78
C SER A 241 15.77 12.55 9.22
N ARG A 242 14.70 12.63 10.01
CA ARG A 242 13.38 12.13 9.61
C ARG A 242 12.89 12.78 8.31
N ASP A 243 13.10 14.07 8.15
CA ASP A 243 12.61 14.83 6.98
C ASP A 243 13.32 14.42 5.69
N VAL A 244 14.65 14.23 5.74
CA VAL A 244 15.43 13.72 4.59
C VAL A 244 15.01 12.30 4.23
N LEU A 245 14.72 11.47 5.22
CA LEU A 245 14.23 10.11 4.99
C LEU A 245 12.84 10.10 4.35
N LEU A 246 11.93 10.99 4.77
CA LEU A 246 10.60 11.14 4.13
C LEU A 246 10.71 11.66 2.69
N ILE A 247 11.70 12.50 2.39
CA ILE A 247 12.00 12.93 1.02
C ILE A 247 12.42 11.73 0.17
N LEU A 248 13.40 10.95 0.63
CA LEU A 248 13.86 9.75 -0.08
C LEU A 248 12.74 8.73 -0.25
N ASP A 249 11.94 8.49 0.79
CA ASP A 249 10.76 7.63 0.74
C ASP A 249 9.76 8.09 -0.33
N GLY A 250 9.56 9.39 -0.51
CA GLY A 250 8.71 9.92 -1.60
C GLY A 250 9.18 9.51 -3.00
N PHE A 251 10.50 9.50 -3.26
CA PHE A 251 11.06 9.02 -4.53
C PHE A 251 11.06 7.50 -4.63
N ILE A 252 11.35 6.80 -3.53
CA ILE A 252 11.28 5.33 -3.46
C ILE A 252 9.85 4.87 -3.79
N ALA A 253 8.84 5.54 -3.22
CA ALA A 253 7.43 5.28 -3.48
C ALA A 253 7.09 5.43 -4.97
N ASP A 254 7.55 6.50 -5.61
CA ASP A 254 7.34 6.72 -7.06
C ASP A 254 7.98 5.62 -7.92
N VAL A 255 9.14 5.10 -7.53
CA VAL A 255 9.81 3.98 -8.23
C VAL A 255 9.07 2.65 -7.97
N LEU A 256 8.65 2.40 -6.72
CA LEU A 256 7.84 1.23 -6.35
C LEU A 256 6.46 1.22 -7.00
N ALA A 257 5.95 2.38 -7.44
CA ALA A 257 4.71 2.47 -8.21
C ALA A 257 4.82 1.81 -9.59
N VAL A 258 6.03 1.63 -10.14
CA VAL A 258 6.26 1.03 -11.46
C VAL A 258 6.10 -0.49 -11.41
N SER A 259 5.28 -1.05 -12.30
CA SER A 259 4.98 -2.49 -12.28
C SER A 259 6.20 -3.38 -12.51
N GLN A 260 7.12 -2.95 -13.38
CA GLN A 260 8.35 -3.69 -13.67
C GLN A 260 9.22 -3.84 -12.41
N VAL A 261 9.38 -2.78 -11.62
CA VAL A 261 10.19 -2.82 -10.38
C VAL A 261 9.65 -3.83 -9.39
N VAL A 262 8.32 -3.89 -9.20
CA VAL A 262 7.71 -4.86 -8.30
C VAL A 262 7.90 -6.29 -8.82
N GLN A 263 7.85 -6.50 -10.14
CA GLN A 263 8.14 -7.81 -10.74
C GLN A 263 9.61 -8.20 -10.58
N ASP A 264 10.54 -7.25 -10.69
CA ASP A 264 11.97 -7.49 -10.51
C ASP A 264 12.31 -7.79 -9.04
N ILE A 265 11.69 -7.08 -8.10
CA ILE A 265 11.81 -7.31 -6.64
C ILE A 265 11.26 -8.69 -6.26
N LEU A 266 10.05 -9.02 -6.73
CA LEU A 266 9.41 -10.29 -6.39
C LEU A 266 10.00 -11.46 -7.20
N GLY A 267 10.66 -11.21 -8.32
CA GLY A 267 11.07 -12.25 -9.25
C GLY A 267 9.88 -12.97 -9.90
N VAL A 268 10.18 -14.13 -10.51
CA VAL A 268 9.17 -14.91 -11.24
C VAL A 268 8.14 -15.51 -10.27
N ARG A 269 6.85 -15.23 -10.53
CA ARG A 269 5.73 -15.77 -9.75
C ARG A 269 4.81 -16.63 -10.61
N PRO A 270 4.29 -17.75 -10.08
CA PRO A 270 3.41 -18.63 -10.83
C PRO A 270 2.06 -17.97 -11.13
N ASN A 271 1.54 -17.15 -10.22
CA ASN A 271 0.23 -16.50 -10.40
C ASN A 271 0.11 -15.19 -9.60
N LEU A 272 -0.98 -14.45 -9.82
CA LEU A 272 -1.21 -13.16 -9.17
C LEU A 272 -1.38 -13.31 -7.65
N ALA A 273 -2.04 -14.36 -7.18
CA ALA A 273 -2.22 -14.61 -5.74
C ALA A 273 -0.88 -14.68 -4.99
N THR A 274 0.05 -15.50 -5.50
CA THR A 274 1.40 -15.62 -4.92
C THR A 274 2.18 -14.31 -4.98
N ALA A 275 2.04 -13.52 -6.04
CA ALA A 275 2.64 -12.20 -6.13
C ALA A 275 2.08 -11.23 -5.07
N LEU A 276 0.76 -11.23 -4.85
CA LEU A 276 0.13 -10.39 -3.83
C LEU A 276 0.52 -10.81 -2.41
N VAL A 277 0.60 -12.11 -2.13
CA VAL A 277 1.09 -12.60 -0.83
C VAL A 277 2.54 -12.22 -0.60
N GLY A 278 3.43 -12.42 -1.58
CA GLY A 278 4.83 -12.02 -1.48
C GLY A 278 4.99 -10.50 -1.27
N LEU A 279 4.15 -9.69 -1.91
CA LEU A 279 4.14 -8.25 -1.69
C LEU A 279 3.67 -7.87 -0.28
N LEU A 280 2.66 -8.56 0.26
CA LEU A 280 2.21 -8.37 1.64
C LEU A 280 3.25 -8.82 2.67
N ASP A 281 4.03 -9.86 2.36
CA ASP A 281 5.14 -10.28 3.22
C ASP A 281 6.26 -9.24 3.25
N LEU A 282 6.61 -8.68 2.09
CA LEU A 282 7.57 -7.58 2.00
C LEU A 282 7.12 -6.35 2.82
N ILE A 283 5.85 -5.95 2.66
CA ILE A 283 5.23 -4.84 3.39
C ILE A 283 5.23 -5.08 4.91
N ASP A 284 4.98 -6.32 5.33
CA ASP A 284 5.03 -6.72 6.74
C ASP A 284 6.47 -6.82 7.30
N GLY A 285 7.49 -6.66 6.45
CA GLY A 285 8.88 -6.86 6.85
C GLY A 285 9.25 -8.33 7.09
N LYS A 286 8.48 -9.27 6.54
CA LYS A 286 8.67 -10.72 6.71
C LYS A 286 9.40 -11.33 5.52
N PRO A 287 10.11 -12.47 5.71
CA PRO A 287 10.64 -13.22 4.59
C PRO A 287 9.48 -13.70 3.70
N ASP A 288 9.73 -13.70 2.40
CA ASP A 288 8.74 -14.13 1.42
C ASP A 288 8.39 -15.60 1.59
N SER A 289 7.10 -15.87 1.88
CA SER A 289 6.59 -17.22 2.10
C SER A 289 6.32 -18.00 0.81
N THR A 290 6.41 -17.35 -0.35
CA THR A 290 5.92 -17.88 -1.64
C THR A 290 6.98 -17.97 -2.75
N GLY A 291 8.24 -17.60 -2.47
CA GLY A 291 9.28 -17.41 -3.48
C GLY A 291 10.61 -18.11 -3.24
N SER A 292 11.63 -17.66 -3.99
CA SER A 292 12.98 -18.23 -4.01
C SER A 292 13.72 -18.01 -2.68
N PRO A 293 14.51 -18.98 -2.19
CA PRO A 293 15.28 -18.83 -0.96
C PRO A 293 16.41 -17.79 -1.05
N VAL A 294 16.79 -17.36 -2.27
CA VAL A 294 17.85 -16.37 -2.48
C VAL A 294 17.22 -15.00 -2.71
N GLU A 295 17.26 -14.18 -1.66
CA GLU A 295 16.79 -12.80 -1.65
C GLU A 295 17.92 -11.85 -2.08
N SER A 296 17.64 -10.91 -3.00
CA SER A 296 18.62 -9.89 -3.38
C SER A 296 18.84 -8.88 -2.26
N ASP A 297 20.00 -8.21 -2.25
CA ASP A 297 20.33 -7.26 -1.19
C ASP A 297 19.36 -6.06 -1.17
N THR A 298 18.90 -5.61 -2.33
CA THR A 298 17.85 -4.59 -2.48
C THR A 298 16.57 -4.96 -1.72
N VAL A 299 16.12 -6.22 -1.82
CA VAL A 299 14.91 -6.69 -1.13
C VAL A 299 15.13 -6.83 0.38
N LYS A 300 16.32 -7.29 0.81
CA LYS A 300 16.67 -7.34 2.24
C LYS A 300 16.61 -5.95 2.88
N VAL A 301 17.14 -4.93 2.20
CA VAL A 301 17.12 -3.54 2.66
C VAL A 301 15.69 -3.03 2.75
N LEU A 302 14.88 -3.20 1.70
CA LEU A 302 13.47 -2.79 1.71
C LEU A 302 12.69 -3.47 2.84
N ARG A 303 12.84 -4.78 3.01
CA ARG A 303 12.18 -5.54 4.07
C ARG A 303 12.53 -4.98 5.46
N ARG A 304 13.81 -4.72 5.71
CA ARG A 304 14.26 -4.10 6.98
C ARG A 304 13.57 -2.75 7.18
N LEU A 305 13.53 -1.90 6.16
CA LEU A 305 12.94 -0.56 6.26
C LEU A 305 11.42 -0.61 6.48
N PHE A 306 10.71 -1.56 5.87
CA PHE A 306 9.28 -1.78 6.13
C PHE A 306 9.03 -2.32 7.54
N ALA A 307 9.85 -3.27 8.02
CA ALA A 307 9.78 -3.76 9.40
C ALA A 307 9.98 -2.63 10.43
N GLU A 308 10.90 -1.71 10.14
CA GLU A 308 11.19 -0.52 10.95
C GLU A 308 10.17 0.63 10.75
N LYS A 309 9.19 0.47 9.84
CA LYS A 309 8.17 1.49 9.49
C LYS A 309 8.77 2.82 9.02
N ARG A 310 9.89 2.76 8.29
CA ARG A 310 10.63 3.93 7.79
C ARG A 310 10.21 4.39 6.40
N LEU A 311 9.35 3.65 5.70
CA LEU A 311 8.89 3.99 4.35
C LEU A 311 7.35 4.14 4.26
N PRO A 312 6.76 5.15 4.93
CA PRO A 312 5.31 5.34 4.90
C PRO A 312 4.73 5.60 3.50
N ALA A 313 5.37 6.38 2.65
CA ALA A 313 4.92 6.63 1.27
C ALA A 313 5.07 5.37 0.41
N GLY A 314 6.19 4.65 0.53
CA GLY A 314 6.38 3.36 -0.13
C GLY A 314 5.31 2.34 0.29
N LEU A 315 4.95 2.31 1.57
CA LEU A 315 3.89 1.46 2.10
C LEU A 315 2.53 1.79 1.45
N THR A 316 2.17 3.08 1.40
CA THR A 316 0.94 3.55 0.77
C THR A 316 0.86 3.10 -0.70
N VAL A 317 1.92 3.30 -1.48
CA VAL A 317 1.96 2.92 -2.89
C VAL A 317 1.82 1.40 -3.10
N LEU A 318 2.52 0.59 -2.31
CA LEU A 318 2.44 -0.86 -2.44
C LEU A 318 1.07 -1.40 -2.00
N MET A 319 0.48 -0.84 -0.95
CA MET A 319 -0.87 -1.21 -0.51
C MET A 319 -1.95 -0.80 -1.51
N ASP A 320 -1.83 0.36 -2.12
CA ASP A 320 -2.69 0.82 -3.20
C ASP A 320 -2.59 -0.11 -4.44
N ARG A 321 -1.38 -0.58 -4.77
CA ARG A 321 -1.18 -1.63 -5.78
C ARG A 321 -1.89 -2.93 -5.40
N VAL A 322 -1.71 -3.44 -4.18
CA VAL A 322 -2.43 -4.64 -3.70
C VAL A 322 -3.93 -4.47 -3.87
N THR A 323 -4.46 -3.31 -3.48
CA THR A 323 -5.89 -2.99 -3.55
C THR A 323 -6.42 -3.04 -4.98
N ARG A 324 -5.71 -2.41 -5.95
CA ARG A 324 -6.13 -2.41 -7.35
C ARG A 324 -6.07 -3.79 -8.00
N GLU A 325 -4.97 -4.51 -7.80
CA GLU A 325 -4.79 -5.83 -8.39
C GLU A 325 -5.80 -6.84 -7.81
N LEU A 326 -6.11 -6.72 -6.52
CA LEU A 326 -7.13 -7.52 -5.84
C LEU A 326 -8.52 -7.28 -6.45
N GLY A 327 -8.93 -6.01 -6.58
CA GLY A 327 -10.21 -5.64 -7.18
C GLY A 327 -10.27 -5.76 -8.72
N GLY A 328 -9.13 -6.05 -9.36
CA GLY A 328 -9.00 -6.15 -10.81
C GLY A 328 -9.65 -7.41 -11.39
N ARG A 329 -9.85 -7.41 -12.72
CA ARG A 329 -10.46 -8.53 -13.46
C ARG A 329 -9.48 -9.67 -13.77
N GLN A 330 -8.19 -9.46 -13.53
CA GLN A 330 -7.18 -10.48 -13.79
C GLN A 330 -7.35 -11.65 -12.81
N PRO A 331 -7.40 -12.91 -13.27
CA PRO A 331 -7.55 -14.08 -12.40
C PRO A 331 -6.39 -14.18 -11.40
N LEU A 332 -6.70 -14.55 -10.15
CA LEU A 332 -5.73 -14.75 -9.08
C LEU A 332 -4.82 -15.93 -9.40
N SER A 333 -5.41 -17.00 -9.95
CA SER A 333 -4.74 -18.22 -10.38
C SER A 333 -4.96 -18.47 -11.88
N ARG A 334 -4.22 -17.73 -12.73
CA ARG A 334 -4.31 -17.87 -14.20
C ARG A 334 -4.03 -19.30 -14.69
N ASN A 335 -3.10 -20.01 -14.04
CA ASN A 335 -2.66 -21.33 -14.46
C ASN A 335 -3.64 -22.45 -14.04
N ASP A 336 -4.47 -22.17 -13.02
CA ASP A 336 -5.40 -23.15 -12.46
C ASP A 336 -6.64 -22.44 -11.90
N PRO A 337 -7.71 -22.31 -12.71
CA PRO A 337 -8.96 -21.68 -12.29
C PRO A 337 -9.64 -22.37 -11.09
N SER A 338 -9.37 -23.66 -10.85
CA SER A 338 -9.97 -24.37 -9.71
C SER A 338 -9.47 -23.84 -8.36
N LYS A 339 -8.27 -23.25 -8.34
CA LYS A 339 -7.64 -22.66 -7.14
C LYS A 339 -8.01 -21.19 -6.91
N GLU A 340 -8.81 -20.58 -7.77
CA GLU A 340 -9.21 -19.17 -7.63
C GLU A 340 -9.88 -18.90 -6.28
N HIS A 341 -10.76 -19.82 -5.85
CA HIS A 341 -11.47 -19.69 -4.57
C HIS A 341 -10.53 -19.81 -3.37
N GLU A 342 -9.65 -20.81 -3.37
CA GLU A 342 -8.65 -21.03 -2.32
C GLU A 342 -7.70 -19.84 -2.21
N ALA A 343 -7.20 -19.34 -3.34
CA ALA A 343 -6.34 -18.17 -3.41
C ALA A 343 -7.03 -16.92 -2.84
N PHE A 344 -8.32 -16.72 -3.16
CA PHE A 344 -9.09 -15.61 -2.63
C PHE A 344 -9.30 -15.72 -1.10
N CYS A 345 -9.61 -16.91 -0.59
CA CYS A 345 -9.71 -17.15 0.85
C CYS A 345 -8.39 -16.92 1.59
N ALA A 346 -7.25 -17.30 1.00
CA ALA A 346 -5.93 -17.03 1.56
C ALA A 346 -5.65 -15.52 1.68
N LEU A 347 -6.03 -14.73 0.67
CA LEU A 347 -5.92 -13.27 0.71
C LEU A 347 -6.84 -12.63 1.75
N ILE A 348 -8.09 -13.10 1.89
CA ILE A 348 -9.00 -12.67 2.96
C ILE A 348 -8.36 -12.90 4.33
N LEU A 349 -7.82 -14.10 4.58
CA LEU A 349 -7.20 -14.44 5.86
C LEU A 349 -6.03 -13.51 6.20
N ARG A 350 -5.28 -13.10 5.17
CA ARG A 350 -4.10 -12.25 5.28
C ARG A 350 -4.42 -10.77 5.47
N LEU A 351 -5.47 -10.28 4.80
CA LEU A 351 -5.85 -8.86 4.77
C LEU A 351 -6.85 -8.50 5.87
N VAL A 352 -7.71 -9.42 6.28
CA VAL A 352 -8.68 -9.19 7.36
C VAL A 352 -8.09 -9.70 8.67
N GLY A 353 -7.45 -8.78 9.39
CA GLY A 353 -6.88 -9.00 10.72
C GLY A 353 -7.94 -8.98 11.82
N ARG A 354 -7.52 -9.40 13.02
CA ARG A 354 -8.40 -9.40 14.21
C ARG A 354 -8.60 -8.02 14.83
N GLU A 355 -7.81 -7.02 14.43
CA GLU A 355 -7.90 -5.64 14.93
C GLU A 355 -8.31 -4.64 13.84
N GLY A 356 -8.55 -5.11 12.62
CA GLY A 356 -8.87 -4.26 11.46
C GLY A 356 -8.52 -4.91 10.13
N VAL A 357 -8.88 -4.24 9.04
CA VAL A 357 -8.48 -4.63 7.68
C VAL A 357 -7.15 -3.95 7.34
N ASN A 358 -6.15 -4.73 6.96
CA ASN A 358 -4.86 -4.20 6.48
C ASN A 358 -5.08 -3.43 5.18
N GLY A 359 -4.71 -2.15 5.15
CA GLY A 359 -5.02 -1.24 4.05
C GLY A 359 -6.41 -0.59 4.11
N GLY A 360 -7.17 -0.85 5.18
CA GLY A 360 -8.38 -0.12 5.53
C GLY A 360 -9.55 -0.33 4.55
N PRO A 361 -10.43 0.68 4.43
CA PRO A 361 -11.66 0.60 3.62
C PRO A 361 -11.43 0.28 2.14
N ALA A 362 -10.33 0.77 1.57
CA ALA A 362 -10.02 0.57 0.16
C ALA A 362 -9.82 -0.93 -0.16
N VAL A 363 -9.09 -1.65 0.70
CA VAL A 363 -8.88 -3.10 0.58
C VAL A 363 -10.19 -3.87 0.82
N ALA A 364 -10.98 -3.47 1.82
CA ALA A 364 -12.27 -4.09 2.10
C ALA A 364 -13.20 -3.98 0.87
N GLY A 365 -13.32 -2.80 0.26
CA GLY A 365 -14.05 -2.61 -0.99
C GLY A 365 -13.48 -3.42 -2.16
N ALA A 366 -12.16 -3.56 -2.26
CA ALA A 366 -11.53 -4.39 -3.30
C ALA A 366 -11.84 -5.88 -3.13
N LEU A 367 -11.90 -6.40 -1.90
CA LEU A 367 -12.35 -7.77 -1.62
C LEU A 367 -13.81 -7.98 -2.07
N THR A 368 -14.70 -7.02 -1.77
CA THR A 368 -16.10 -7.07 -2.18
C THR A 368 -16.24 -7.04 -3.71
N ARG A 369 -15.56 -6.12 -4.40
CA ARG A 369 -15.51 -6.07 -5.87
C ARG A 369 -14.98 -7.35 -6.47
N ARG A 370 -13.93 -7.94 -5.89
CA ARG A 370 -13.37 -9.20 -6.38
C ARG A 370 -14.36 -10.33 -6.26
N TYR A 371 -15.11 -10.40 -5.17
CA TYR A 371 -16.17 -11.40 -5.02
C TYR A 371 -17.29 -11.18 -6.05
N SER A 372 -17.68 -9.93 -6.31
CA SER A 372 -18.74 -9.60 -7.26
C SER A 372 -18.43 -10.06 -8.69
N LEU A 373 -17.16 -10.13 -9.08
CA LEU A 373 -16.75 -10.67 -10.39
C LEU A 373 -17.13 -12.14 -10.60
N ARG A 374 -17.47 -12.88 -9.54
CA ARG A 374 -17.93 -14.27 -9.60
C ARG A 374 -19.44 -14.40 -9.72
N LEU A 375 -20.17 -13.31 -9.54
CA LEU A 375 -21.63 -13.28 -9.57
C LEU A 375 -22.11 -12.86 -10.96
N GLU A 376 -23.23 -13.42 -11.39
CA GLU A 376 -23.90 -12.99 -12.63
C GLU A 376 -24.69 -11.70 -12.42
N GLN A 377 -25.12 -11.46 -11.18
CA GLN A 377 -25.89 -10.28 -10.80
C GLN A 377 -24.97 -9.05 -10.65
N GLY A 378 -25.28 -7.99 -11.39
CA GLY A 378 -24.63 -6.68 -11.24
C GLY A 378 -25.42 -5.71 -10.36
N GLY A 379 -24.90 -4.48 -10.24
CA GLY A 379 -25.56 -3.38 -9.53
C GLY A 379 -25.75 -3.62 -8.03
N GLN A 380 -26.81 -3.03 -7.45
CA GLN A 380 -27.04 -3.06 -6.00
C GLN A 380 -27.25 -4.48 -5.45
N LEU A 381 -27.92 -5.36 -6.20
CA LEU A 381 -28.15 -6.76 -5.80
C LEU A 381 -26.83 -7.55 -5.80
N GLY A 382 -26.01 -7.40 -6.84
CA GLY A 382 -24.68 -8.02 -6.89
C GLY A 382 -23.80 -7.58 -5.73
N TRP A 383 -23.86 -6.30 -5.36
CA TRP A 383 -23.11 -5.79 -4.23
C TRP A 383 -23.57 -6.36 -2.89
N ARG A 384 -24.88 -6.42 -2.66
CA ARG A 384 -25.46 -7.06 -1.48
C ARG A 384 -24.97 -8.49 -1.32
N LEU A 385 -25.11 -9.29 -2.38
CA LEU A 385 -24.64 -10.69 -2.41
C LEU A 385 -23.13 -10.81 -2.21
N SER A 386 -22.36 -9.79 -2.61
CA SER A 386 -20.91 -9.77 -2.43
C SER A 386 -20.51 -9.47 -1.00
N ILE A 387 -21.18 -8.52 -0.33
CA ILE A 387 -20.97 -8.24 1.09
C ILE A 387 -21.28 -9.50 1.91
N GLU A 388 -22.46 -10.07 1.72
CA GLU A 388 -22.90 -11.30 2.39
C GLU A 388 -21.95 -12.46 2.08
N GLY A 389 -21.56 -12.60 0.81
CA GLY A 389 -20.64 -13.63 0.34
C GLY A 389 -19.26 -13.58 1.02
N VAL A 390 -18.60 -12.42 1.04
CA VAL A 390 -17.30 -12.28 1.72
C VAL A 390 -17.45 -12.42 3.24
N SER A 391 -18.50 -11.84 3.83
CA SER A 391 -18.82 -12.02 5.27
C SER A 391 -18.89 -13.50 5.65
N ASN A 392 -19.56 -14.32 4.82
CA ASN A 392 -19.70 -15.76 5.05
C ASN A 392 -18.40 -16.56 4.85
N LEU A 393 -17.43 -16.04 4.09
CA LEU A 393 -16.10 -16.68 3.96
C LEU A 393 -15.21 -16.45 5.19
N ILE A 394 -15.46 -15.39 5.95
CA ILE A 394 -14.70 -15.07 7.16
C ILE A 394 -15.33 -15.82 8.33
N LYS A 395 -14.63 -16.82 8.88
CA LYS A 395 -15.16 -17.65 9.98
C LYS A 395 -15.20 -16.93 11.34
N ASP A 396 -14.22 -16.07 11.59
CA ASP A 396 -14.04 -15.35 12.85
C ASP A 396 -14.95 -14.10 12.87
N ASN A 397 -15.89 -14.02 13.82
CA ASN A 397 -16.88 -12.94 13.82
C ASN A 397 -16.28 -11.58 14.19
N ALA A 398 -15.16 -11.51 14.91
CA ALA A 398 -14.46 -10.23 15.13
C ALA A 398 -13.88 -9.71 13.81
N ARG A 399 -13.24 -10.59 13.03
CA ARG A 399 -12.76 -10.27 11.68
C ARG A 399 -13.92 -9.88 10.74
N ARG A 400 -15.06 -10.58 10.81
CA ARG A 400 -16.27 -10.21 10.05
C ARG A 400 -16.71 -8.79 10.37
N LEU A 401 -16.80 -8.42 11.65
CA LEU A 401 -17.18 -7.06 12.04
C LEU A 401 -16.17 -6.03 11.55
N HIS A 402 -14.87 -6.29 11.67
CA HIS A 402 -13.84 -5.40 11.11
C HIS A 402 -13.96 -5.22 9.60
N TYR A 403 -14.24 -6.30 8.86
CA TYR A 403 -14.51 -6.22 7.43
C TYR A 403 -15.76 -5.38 7.14
N LEU A 404 -16.88 -5.62 7.83
CA LEU A 404 -18.14 -4.89 7.61
C LEU A 404 -18.00 -3.39 7.92
N ILE A 405 -17.31 -3.04 9.01
CA ILE A 405 -16.99 -1.65 9.36
C ILE A 405 -16.15 -1.01 8.25
N ALA A 406 -15.10 -1.68 7.79
CA ALA A 406 -14.24 -1.16 6.72
C ALA A 406 -14.98 -1.06 5.37
N VAL A 407 -15.90 -1.98 5.06
CA VAL A 407 -16.74 -1.87 3.85
C VAL A 407 -17.68 -0.69 3.95
N ALA A 408 -18.27 -0.37 5.11
CA ALA A 408 -19.13 0.80 5.27
C ALA A 408 -18.44 2.10 4.83
N GLU A 409 -17.15 2.22 5.16
CA GLU A 409 -16.31 3.38 4.84
C GLU A 409 -15.70 3.32 3.42
N ALA A 410 -15.85 2.22 2.69
CA ALA A 410 -15.36 2.13 1.32
C ALA A 410 -16.23 3.03 0.43
N GLY A 411 -15.66 3.70 -0.58
CA GLY A 411 -16.41 4.67 -1.40
C GLY A 411 -17.68 4.12 -2.07
N GLU A 412 -17.72 2.82 -2.38
CA GLU A 412 -18.93 2.14 -2.89
C GLU A 412 -19.86 1.65 -1.77
N GLY A 413 -19.34 1.46 -0.56
CA GLY A 413 -20.07 0.95 0.60
C GLY A 413 -21.03 1.95 1.24
N ASP A 414 -20.77 3.26 1.12
CA ASP A 414 -21.67 4.31 1.60
C ASP A 414 -23.06 4.22 0.94
N GLN A 415 -23.10 3.82 -0.33
CA GLN A 415 -24.36 3.60 -1.07
C GLN A 415 -25.13 2.35 -0.59
N HIS A 416 -24.52 1.54 0.28
CA HIS A 416 -25.00 0.23 0.71
C HIS A 416 -25.01 0.05 2.23
N LEU A 417 -25.00 1.15 2.99
CA LEU A 417 -25.00 1.14 4.47
C LEU A 417 -26.15 0.31 5.08
N THR A 418 -27.32 0.27 4.45
CA THR A 418 -28.45 -0.56 4.93
C THR A 418 -28.09 -2.03 4.96
N VAL A 419 -27.46 -2.54 3.90
CA VAL A 419 -27.05 -3.95 3.81
C VAL A 419 -25.96 -4.26 4.83
N VAL A 420 -24.96 -3.37 4.93
CA VAL A 420 -23.88 -3.53 5.94
C VAL A 420 -24.47 -3.53 7.35
N SER A 421 -25.42 -2.64 7.62
CA SER A 421 -26.12 -2.55 8.91
C SER A 421 -26.90 -3.82 9.25
N GLU A 422 -27.65 -4.37 8.29
CA GLU A 422 -28.37 -5.64 8.45
C GLU A 422 -27.42 -6.80 8.80
N GLU A 423 -26.29 -6.90 8.11
CA GLU A 423 -25.30 -7.94 8.32
C GLU A 423 -24.57 -7.78 9.67
N VAL A 424 -24.23 -6.55 10.07
CA VAL A 424 -23.67 -6.26 11.41
C VAL A 424 -24.63 -6.71 12.51
N VAL A 425 -25.92 -6.39 12.37
CA VAL A 425 -26.95 -6.84 13.33
C VAL A 425 -27.05 -8.36 13.35
N SER A 426 -27.01 -9.02 12.19
CA SER A 426 -27.06 -10.48 12.06
C SER A 426 -25.93 -11.16 12.84
N VAL A 427 -24.69 -10.67 12.68
CA VAL A 427 -23.51 -11.19 13.38
C VAL A 427 -23.62 -11.02 14.90
N VAL A 428 -24.05 -9.84 15.37
CA VAL A 428 -24.07 -9.50 16.80
C VAL A 428 -25.25 -10.14 17.54
N LYS A 429 -26.41 -10.27 16.88
CA LYS A 429 -27.64 -10.82 17.49
C LYS A 429 -27.47 -12.26 17.98
N MET A 430 -26.60 -13.04 17.32
CA MET A 430 -26.33 -14.44 17.67
C MET A 430 -25.36 -14.59 18.85
N ALA A 431 -24.70 -13.52 19.29
CA ALA A 431 -23.68 -13.59 20.33
C ALA A 431 -24.27 -13.80 21.73
N ALA A 432 -24.05 -14.98 22.30
CA ALA A 432 -24.40 -15.30 23.69
C ALA A 432 -23.31 -14.87 24.69
N ASP A 433 -22.05 -15.04 24.30
CA ASP A 433 -20.84 -14.71 25.07
C ASP A 433 -19.78 -14.05 24.17
N ILE A 434 -18.64 -13.69 24.76
CA ILE A 434 -17.51 -13.10 24.04
C ILE A 434 -16.86 -14.09 23.06
N HIS A 435 -16.93 -15.40 23.31
CA HIS A 435 -16.33 -16.44 22.49
C HIS A 435 -17.01 -16.62 21.13
N HIS A 436 -18.20 -16.04 20.95
CA HIS A 436 -18.80 -15.85 19.64
C HIS A 436 -17.91 -15.02 18.71
N PHE A 437 -17.12 -14.08 19.24
CA PHE A 437 -16.27 -13.18 18.47
C PHE A 437 -14.79 -13.57 18.49
N VAL A 438 -14.32 -14.11 19.61
CA VAL A 438 -12.89 -14.39 19.83
C VAL A 438 -12.66 -15.85 20.22
N GLU A 439 -11.60 -16.44 19.68
CA GLU A 439 -11.25 -17.83 19.99
C GLU A 439 -11.02 -18.05 21.50
N PRO A 440 -11.56 -19.15 22.08
CA PRO A 440 -11.39 -19.45 23.51
C PRO A 440 -9.93 -19.59 23.96
N ALA A 441 -9.03 -20.04 23.07
CA ALA A 441 -7.61 -20.26 23.36
C ALA A 441 -6.80 -18.96 23.53
N LEU A 442 -7.32 -17.81 23.10
CA LEU A 442 -6.62 -16.53 23.22
C LEU A 442 -6.51 -16.08 24.68
N SER A 443 -5.42 -15.37 24.98
CA SER A 443 -5.24 -14.76 26.30
C SER A 443 -6.34 -13.72 26.58
N THR A 444 -6.65 -13.50 27.86
CA THR A 444 -7.64 -12.48 28.24
C THR A 444 -7.29 -11.12 27.65
N THR A 445 -6.02 -10.71 27.70
CA THR A 445 -5.58 -9.42 27.15
C THR A 445 -5.83 -9.30 25.64
N GLU A 446 -5.60 -10.36 24.88
CA GLU A 446 -5.88 -10.37 23.43
C GLU A 446 -7.38 -10.31 23.15
N LYS A 447 -8.20 -11.07 23.88
CA LYS A 447 -9.66 -11.04 23.75
C LYS A 447 -10.21 -9.63 23.97
N LEU A 448 -9.78 -8.99 25.05
CA LEU A 448 -10.20 -7.63 25.39
C LEU A 448 -9.76 -6.63 24.30
N ARG A 449 -8.51 -6.73 23.82
CA ARG A 449 -7.98 -5.85 22.77
C ARG A 449 -8.77 -5.94 21.46
N ILE A 450 -9.13 -7.15 21.04
CA ILE A 450 -9.91 -7.40 19.81
C ILE A 450 -11.32 -6.82 19.92
N ILE A 451 -11.99 -6.99 21.06
CA ILE A 451 -13.33 -6.40 21.23
C ILE A 451 -13.24 -4.87 21.28
N SER A 452 -12.22 -4.32 21.94
CA SER A 452 -11.97 -2.88 21.99
C SER A 452 -11.57 -2.27 20.64
N SER A 453 -10.93 -3.03 19.73
CA SER A 453 -10.71 -2.55 18.36
C SER A 453 -12.02 -2.45 17.57
N ILE A 454 -13.00 -3.32 17.82
CA ILE A 454 -14.32 -3.23 17.19
C ILE A 454 -15.05 -1.97 17.65
N GLN A 455 -15.02 -1.63 18.94
CA GLN A 455 -15.59 -0.37 19.44
C GLN A 455 -14.98 0.84 18.74
N ARG A 456 -13.64 0.95 18.73
CA ARG A 456 -12.94 2.05 18.07
C ARG A 456 -13.28 2.15 16.58
N GLY A 457 -13.36 1.01 15.90
CA GLY A 457 -13.77 0.96 14.49
C GLY A 457 -15.22 1.41 14.30
N LEU A 458 -16.14 0.99 15.16
CA LEU A 458 -17.53 1.44 15.09
C LEU A 458 -17.65 2.95 15.33
N GLU A 459 -16.98 3.49 16.35
CA GLU A 459 -17.00 4.91 16.69
C GLU A 459 -16.47 5.80 15.56
N ALA A 460 -15.44 5.37 14.84
CA ALA A 460 -14.91 6.09 13.69
C ALA A 460 -15.76 5.97 12.42
N SER A 461 -16.67 4.99 12.35
CA SER A 461 -17.39 4.63 11.13
C SER A 461 -18.57 5.53 10.78
N CYS A 462 -18.92 5.55 9.49
CA CYS A 462 -20.13 6.18 8.95
C CYS A 462 -21.44 5.41 9.22
N LEU A 463 -21.40 4.30 9.98
CA LEU A 463 -22.60 3.52 10.30
C LEU A 463 -23.61 4.33 11.12
N PRO A 464 -24.93 4.05 11.02
CA PRO A 464 -25.94 4.78 11.77
C PRO A 464 -25.68 4.82 13.28
N GLU A 465 -25.77 5.98 13.90
CA GLU A 465 -25.46 6.17 15.33
C GLU A 465 -26.23 5.21 16.24
N VAL A 466 -27.53 5.03 15.96
CA VAL A 466 -28.40 4.11 16.70
C VAL A 466 -27.88 2.66 16.63
N LEU A 467 -27.34 2.24 15.49
CA LEU A 467 -26.74 0.93 15.32
C LEU A 467 -25.44 0.83 16.12
N ARG A 468 -24.54 1.82 15.99
CA ARG A 468 -23.27 1.87 16.70
C ARG A 468 -23.48 1.73 18.21
N THR A 469 -24.35 2.55 18.79
CA THR A 469 -24.65 2.55 20.23
C THR A 469 -25.22 1.21 20.70
N ARG A 470 -26.11 0.58 19.90
CA ARG A 470 -26.68 -0.74 20.23
C ARG A 470 -25.63 -1.85 20.20
N VAL A 471 -24.78 -1.85 19.17
CA VAL A 471 -23.74 -2.88 19.02
C VAL A 471 -22.67 -2.71 20.10
N VAL A 472 -22.15 -1.50 20.32
CA VAL A 472 -21.18 -1.20 21.38
C VAL A 472 -21.74 -1.58 22.74
N GLY A 473 -22.98 -1.18 23.06
CA GLY A 473 -23.61 -1.55 24.32
C GLY A 473 -23.76 -3.06 24.52
N ARG A 474 -24.08 -3.82 23.45
CA ARG A 474 -24.14 -5.29 23.51
C ARG A 474 -22.77 -5.90 23.72
N LEU A 475 -21.74 -5.44 23.01
CA LEU A 475 -20.37 -5.93 23.19
C LEU A 475 -19.87 -5.66 24.60
N ASP A 476 -20.16 -4.47 25.16
CA ASP A 476 -19.76 -4.07 26.51
C ASP A 476 -20.47 -4.91 27.58
N ASP A 477 -21.75 -5.25 27.40
CA ASP A 477 -22.45 -6.21 28.25
C ASP A 477 -21.79 -7.60 28.26
N LEU A 478 -21.39 -8.10 27.09
CA LEU A 478 -20.72 -9.40 26.98
C LEU A 478 -19.33 -9.36 27.61
N LEU A 479 -18.59 -8.26 27.41
CA LEU A 479 -17.27 -8.05 27.99
C LEU A 479 -17.33 -7.96 29.52
N ALA A 480 -18.27 -7.18 30.05
CA ALA A 480 -18.50 -7.02 31.48
C ALA A 480 -18.84 -8.37 32.15
N ARG A 481 -19.72 -9.17 31.55
CA ARG A 481 -20.02 -10.53 32.05
C ARG A 481 -18.78 -11.41 32.05
N TYR A 482 -18.02 -11.42 30.96
CA TYR A 482 -16.78 -12.20 30.87
C TYR A 482 -15.77 -11.83 31.96
N LEU A 483 -15.61 -10.53 32.26
CA LEU A 483 -14.70 -10.07 33.32
C LEU A 483 -15.10 -10.59 34.70
N ILE A 484 -16.41 -10.63 34.99
CA ILE A 484 -16.97 -11.13 36.25
C ILE A 484 -16.85 -12.65 36.31
N ASP A 485 -17.35 -13.37 35.30
CA ASP A 485 -17.39 -14.84 35.28
C ASP A 485 -15.99 -15.48 35.32
N ASN A 486 -14.98 -14.80 34.79
CA ASN A 486 -13.59 -15.27 34.79
C ASN A 486 -12.73 -14.63 35.88
N GLU A 487 -13.36 -13.92 36.83
CA GLU A 487 -12.70 -13.29 37.98
C GLU A 487 -11.45 -12.50 37.57
N VAL A 488 -11.52 -11.78 36.44
CA VAL A 488 -10.34 -11.16 35.82
C VAL A 488 -9.80 -10.05 36.73
N ILE A 489 -10.70 -9.26 37.32
CA ILE A 489 -10.34 -8.15 38.20
C ILE A 489 -9.84 -8.68 39.55
N GLU A 490 -10.46 -9.74 40.06
CA GLU A 490 -10.10 -10.41 41.31
C GLU A 490 -8.72 -11.06 41.21
N ARG A 491 -8.39 -11.68 40.07
CA ARG A 491 -7.04 -12.21 39.81
C ARG A 491 -5.99 -11.12 39.71
N LEU A 492 -6.33 -9.97 39.12
CA LEU A 492 -5.44 -8.80 39.11
C LEU A 492 -5.25 -8.20 40.51
N ASP A 493 -6.25 -8.37 41.39
CA ASP A 493 -6.30 -7.89 42.76
C ASP A 493 -6.07 -9.00 43.82
N ALA A 494 -5.24 -9.99 43.50
CA ALA A 494 -5.00 -11.13 44.37
C ALA A 494 -4.50 -10.70 45.78
N PRO A 495 -5.15 -11.13 46.88
CA PRO A 495 -4.88 -10.64 48.23
C PRO A 495 -3.49 -11.01 48.77
N GLY A 496 -2.81 -11.99 48.15
CA GLY A 496 -1.46 -12.40 48.53
C GLY A 496 -0.36 -11.42 48.10
N ASP A 497 -0.65 -10.51 47.16
CA ASP A 497 0.33 -9.52 46.69
C ASP A 497 0.29 -8.22 47.51
N PRO A 498 1.41 -7.48 47.61
CA PRO A 498 1.41 -6.16 48.23
C PRO A 498 0.42 -5.20 47.57
N LEU A 499 -0.22 -4.34 48.38
CA LEU A 499 -1.21 -3.36 47.91
C LEU A 499 -0.67 -2.49 46.75
N ARG A 500 0.62 -2.12 46.83
CA ARG A 500 1.34 -1.38 45.78
C ARG A 500 1.23 -2.04 44.41
N MET A 501 1.57 -3.33 44.36
CA MET A 501 1.61 -4.11 43.12
C MET A 501 0.20 -4.29 42.56
N ARG A 502 -0.77 -4.57 43.42
CA ARG A 502 -2.18 -4.72 43.04
C ARG A 502 -2.75 -3.42 42.47
N ALA A 503 -2.57 -2.30 43.17
CA ALA A 503 -3.03 -0.99 42.73
C ALA A 503 -2.36 -0.56 41.42
N LEU A 504 -1.04 -0.76 41.28
CA LEU A 504 -0.31 -0.48 40.04
C LEU A 504 -0.80 -1.35 38.86
N ARG A 505 -1.04 -2.65 39.07
CA ARG A 505 -1.57 -3.54 38.03
C ARG A 505 -2.97 -3.10 37.58
N LEU A 506 -3.85 -2.78 38.51
CA LEU A 506 -5.22 -2.33 38.19
C LEU A 506 -5.24 -0.98 37.47
N VAL A 507 -4.43 0.00 37.89
CA VAL A 507 -4.33 1.30 37.22
C VAL A 507 -3.73 1.14 35.82
N ARG A 508 -2.66 0.37 35.67
CA ARG A 508 -2.08 0.05 34.35
C ARG A 508 -3.07 -0.70 33.47
N PHE A 509 -3.87 -1.61 34.03
CA PHE A 509 -4.91 -2.32 33.28
C PHE A 509 -5.99 -1.34 32.78
N CYS A 510 -6.47 -0.43 33.61
CA CYS A 510 -7.41 0.62 33.21
C CYS A 510 -6.82 1.57 32.16
N GLY A 511 -5.56 1.97 32.30
CA GLY A 511 -4.86 2.88 31.38
C GLY A 511 -4.27 2.23 30.13
N SER A 512 -4.33 0.90 30.01
CA SER A 512 -3.71 0.18 28.88
C SER A 512 -4.44 0.35 27.54
N GLY A 513 -5.64 0.93 27.54
CA GLY A 513 -6.50 1.02 26.35
C GLY A 513 -7.04 -0.34 25.86
N VAL A 514 -6.88 -1.40 26.67
CA VAL A 514 -7.32 -2.77 26.32
C VAL A 514 -8.81 -2.98 26.63
N LEU A 515 -9.38 -2.22 27.57
CA LEU A 515 -10.79 -2.28 27.93
C LEU A 515 -11.62 -1.31 27.09
N MET A 516 -12.81 -1.75 26.71
CA MET A 516 -13.83 -0.90 26.10
C MET A 516 -14.31 0.18 27.07
N GLU A 517 -14.55 1.37 26.54
CA GLU A 517 -15.20 2.44 27.29
C GLU A 517 -16.64 2.05 27.57
N GLY A 518 -17.02 2.06 28.85
CA GLY A 518 -18.36 1.62 29.29
C GLY A 518 -18.34 0.88 30.62
N LYS A 519 -19.20 -0.12 30.74
CA LYS A 519 -19.41 -0.96 31.92
C LYS A 519 -18.14 -1.74 32.25
N ALA A 520 -17.48 -2.34 31.26
CA ALA A 520 -16.26 -3.12 31.47
C ALA A 520 -15.15 -2.28 32.13
N LEU A 521 -14.86 -1.09 31.60
CA LEU A 521 -13.90 -0.16 32.21
C LEU A 521 -14.38 0.36 33.57
N SER A 522 -15.68 0.61 33.72
CA SER A 522 -16.26 1.08 34.99
C SER A 522 -16.08 0.07 36.13
N ILE A 523 -16.21 -1.24 35.87
CA ILE A 523 -15.96 -2.30 36.85
C ILE A 523 -14.51 -2.24 37.34
N ALA A 524 -13.55 -2.13 36.43
CA ALA A 524 -12.13 -2.03 36.78
C ALA A 524 -11.82 -0.74 37.56
N ARG A 525 -12.36 0.40 37.12
CA ARG A 525 -12.21 1.71 37.80
C ARG A 525 -12.78 1.70 39.21
N MET A 526 -13.92 1.04 39.43
CA MET A 526 -14.54 0.94 40.76
C MET A 526 -13.63 0.21 41.75
N ARG A 527 -12.88 -0.82 41.31
CA ARG A 527 -11.92 -1.52 42.16
C ARG A 527 -10.73 -0.65 42.54
N VAL A 528 -10.21 0.15 41.61
CA VAL A 528 -9.17 1.15 41.89
C VAL A 528 -9.66 2.19 42.90
N LEU A 529 -10.86 2.73 42.70
CA LEU A 529 -11.47 3.69 43.63
C LEU A 529 -11.69 3.11 45.03
N HIS A 530 -12.01 1.82 45.13
CA HIS A 530 -12.13 1.13 46.42
C HIS A 530 -10.80 1.12 47.19
N HIS A 531 -9.67 0.85 46.51
CA HIS A 531 -8.34 0.93 47.14
C HIS A 531 -7.98 2.34 47.58
N LEU A 532 -8.24 3.35 46.73
CA LEU A 532 -7.95 4.75 47.05
C LEU A 532 -8.75 5.30 48.25
N ARG A 533 -9.93 4.74 48.52
CA ARG A 533 -10.78 5.13 49.65
C ARG A 533 -10.39 4.47 50.97
N GLN A 534 -9.42 3.57 50.99
CA GLN A 534 -8.97 2.94 52.24
C GLN A 534 -8.26 3.97 53.14
N PRO A 535 -8.55 3.97 54.45
CA PRO A 535 -7.80 4.80 55.39
C PRO A 535 -6.32 4.39 55.36
N ASN A 536 -5.43 5.38 55.38
CA ASN A 536 -3.97 5.18 55.34
C ASN A 536 -3.48 4.44 54.07
N PHE A 537 -4.13 4.67 52.92
CA PHE A 537 -3.72 4.11 51.64
C PHE A 537 -2.25 4.40 51.32
N VAL A 538 -1.79 5.64 51.47
CA VAL A 538 -0.41 6.06 51.14
C VAL A 538 0.63 5.31 51.99
N GLU A 539 0.38 5.15 53.29
CA GLU A 539 1.23 4.34 54.17
C GLU A 539 1.21 2.86 53.78
N SER A 540 0.03 2.32 53.47
CA SER A 540 -0.13 0.90 53.09
C SER A 540 0.47 0.59 51.72
N PHE A 541 0.43 1.54 50.79
CA PHE A 541 0.99 1.45 49.44
C PHE A 541 2.52 1.50 49.43
N SER A 542 3.14 2.20 50.38
CA SER A 542 4.59 2.40 50.44
C SER A 542 5.29 1.51 51.48
N LYS A 543 4.53 0.70 52.23
CA LYS A 543 5.01 -0.14 53.34
C LYS A 543 6.09 -1.15 52.94
N ASP A 544 6.05 -1.63 51.70
CA ASP A 544 6.97 -2.61 51.12
C ASP A 544 8.14 -1.97 50.34
N LEU A 545 8.36 -0.65 50.48
CA LEU A 545 9.52 0.08 49.94
C LEU A 545 10.45 0.59 51.05
N PRO A 546 11.76 0.70 50.74
CA PRO A 546 12.69 1.46 51.56
C PRO A 546 12.33 2.96 51.54
N GLU A 547 12.63 3.66 52.63
CA GLU A 547 12.12 5.01 52.93
C GLU A 547 12.49 6.06 51.88
N ASN A 548 13.67 5.92 51.26
CA ASN A 548 14.18 6.75 50.18
C ASN A 548 13.40 6.64 48.85
N GLU A 549 12.59 5.60 48.65
CA GLU A 549 11.85 5.34 47.40
C GLU A 549 10.33 5.61 47.52
N ARG A 550 9.82 5.81 48.75
CA ARG A 550 8.38 5.90 49.02
C ARG A 550 7.72 7.09 48.34
N GLU A 551 8.30 8.29 48.48
CA GLU A 551 7.73 9.51 47.89
C GLU A 551 7.74 9.48 46.36
N SER A 552 8.81 8.96 45.76
CA SER A 552 8.92 8.83 44.29
C SER A 552 7.87 7.85 43.76
N SER A 553 7.71 6.70 44.40
CA SER A 553 6.76 5.67 43.95
C SER A 553 5.30 6.14 44.06
N VAL A 554 4.95 6.87 45.13
CA VAL A 554 3.62 7.47 45.29
C VAL A 554 3.37 8.52 44.20
N ARG A 555 4.36 9.37 43.90
CA ARG A 555 4.26 10.38 42.83
C ARG A 555 4.06 9.74 41.46
N ASP A 556 4.82 8.69 41.15
CA ASP A 556 4.67 7.95 39.90
C ASP A 556 3.31 7.25 39.79
N PHE A 557 2.78 6.74 40.91
CA PHE A 557 1.44 6.17 40.96
C PHE A 557 0.34 7.20 40.67
N TYR A 558 0.41 8.41 41.25
CA TYR A 558 -0.54 9.48 40.93
C TYR A 558 -0.42 9.97 39.48
N ARG A 559 0.79 9.95 38.90
CA ARG A 559 0.98 10.22 37.46
C ARG A 559 0.26 9.17 36.61
N LEU A 560 0.43 7.89 36.93
CA LEU A 560 -0.26 6.80 36.24
C LEU A 560 -1.79 6.86 36.38
N LEU A 561 -2.30 7.31 37.53
CA LEU A 561 -3.74 7.55 37.73
C LEU A 561 -4.27 8.65 36.80
N ALA A 562 -3.54 9.77 36.69
CA ALA A 562 -3.89 10.85 35.80
C ALA A 562 -3.86 10.40 34.33
N GLU A 563 -2.82 9.67 33.92
CA GLU A 563 -2.69 9.10 32.57
C GLU A 563 -3.81 8.09 32.25
N ALA A 564 -4.29 7.32 33.23
CA ALA A 564 -5.41 6.39 33.08
C ALA A 564 -6.80 7.06 33.14
N GLY A 565 -6.85 8.39 33.19
CA GLY A 565 -8.08 9.18 33.14
C GLY A 565 -8.88 9.16 34.44
N PHE A 566 -8.23 8.95 35.58
CA PHE A 566 -8.85 9.19 36.89
C PHE A 566 -8.68 10.66 37.25
N SER A 567 -9.80 11.40 37.33
CA SER A 567 -9.80 12.75 37.89
C SER A 567 -9.46 12.66 39.38
N THR A 568 -8.30 13.20 39.78
CA THR A 568 -7.95 13.41 41.19
C THR A 568 -8.65 14.61 41.78
#